data_AF-A0A1I9LSV6-F1
#
_entry.id   AF-A0A1I9LSV6-F1
#
_cell.length_a   1.000
_cell.length_b   1.000
_cell.length_c   1.000
_cell.angle_alpha   90.00
_cell.angle_beta   90.00
_cell.angle_gamma   90.00
#
_symmetry.space_group_name_H-M   'P 1'
#
loop_
_entity.id
_entity.type
_entity.pdbx_description
1 polymer ?
#
loop_
_entity_poly.entity_id
_entity_poly.type
_entity_poly.pdbx_seq_one_letter_code
_entity_poly.pdbx_strand_id
1 'polypeptide(L)'
;MHLPFESYPDDAVTLSSVREEKRVVLFKRSNACEMEIWITTKIDPTRSVFNERLRNIDVSLFVDEKKKVALVFCKDREDWTNFTAYMIGKDGYYKEVYLGESTTSWPFVYSYIPSRPGLYKDVA
;
A
#
# COMPACT_ATOMS: atom_id res chain seq x y z
N MET A 1 -8.54 13.67 10.62
CA MET A 1 -8.58 13.67 9.14
C MET A 1 -9.96 13.18 8.74
N HIS A 2 -10.67 13.89 7.86
CA HIS A 2 -11.88 13.35 7.24
C HIS A 2 -11.44 12.51 6.04
N LEU A 3 -11.61 11.19 6.13
CA LEU A 3 -11.45 10.32 4.97
C LEU A 3 -12.64 10.58 4.03
N PRO A 4 -12.45 10.55 2.71
CA PRO A 4 -13.53 10.73 1.75
C PRO A 4 -14.51 9.53 1.71
N PHE A 5 -14.32 8.54 2.58
CA PHE A 5 -15.13 7.33 2.69
C PHE A 5 -15.31 6.95 4.17
N GLU A 6 -16.37 6.19 4.43
CA GLU A 6 -16.64 5.58 5.72
C GLU A 6 -15.97 4.20 5.78
N SER A 7 -15.26 3.92 6.87
CA SER A 7 -14.55 2.64 7.08
C SER A 7 -15.09 1.91 8.31
N TYR A 8 -15.25 0.60 8.20
CA TYR A 8 -15.63 -0.27 9.31
C TYR A 8 -14.39 -0.86 9.99
N PRO A 9 -14.50 -1.36 11.25
CA PRO A 9 -13.36 -1.92 11.99
C PRO A 9 -12.63 -3.06 11.28
N ASP A 10 -13.34 -3.82 10.43
CA ASP A 10 -12.77 -4.95 9.69
C ASP A 10 -12.06 -4.51 8.40
N ASP A 11 -12.27 -3.27 7.95
CA ASP A 11 -11.67 -2.74 6.72
C ASP A 11 -10.18 -2.45 6.93
N ALA A 12 -9.38 -2.71 5.90
CA ALA A 12 -7.96 -2.36 5.92
C ALA A 12 -7.76 -0.96 5.36
N VAL A 13 -7.24 -0.06 6.19
CA VAL A 13 -6.85 1.30 5.80
C VAL A 13 -5.35 1.45 6.05
N THR A 14 -4.56 1.56 4.98
CA THR A 14 -3.12 1.78 5.07
C THR A 14 -2.79 3.18 4.60
N LEU A 15 -2.13 3.97 5.46
CA LEU A 15 -1.66 5.30 5.13
C LEU A 15 -0.17 5.24 4.75
N SER A 16 0.17 5.83 3.61
CA SER A 16 1.56 5.99 3.15
C SER A 16 1.85 7.46 2.89
N SER A 17 3.08 7.88 3.15
CA SER A 17 3.52 9.26 2.90
C SER A 17 4.34 9.29 1.62
N VAL A 18 3.98 10.20 0.72
CA VAL A 18 4.70 10.48 -0.52
C VAL A 18 5.34 11.84 -0.37
N ARG A 19 6.64 11.84 -0.02
CA ARG A 19 7.38 13.03 0.39
C ARG A 19 6.74 13.70 1.63
N GLU A 20 7.06 14.97 1.88
CA GLU A 20 6.64 15.69 3.09
C GLU A 20 5.15 16.07 3.08
N GLU A 21 4.50 16.22 1.91
CA GLU A 21 3.17 16.86 1.83
C GLU A 21 2.03 15.94 1.38
N LYS A 22 2.28 14.94 0.53
CA LYS A 22 1.21 14.12 -0.04
C LYS A 22 1.02 12.85 0.77
N ARG A 23 -0.20 12.57 1.18
CA ARG A 23 -0.55 11.26 1.76
C ARG A 23 -1.33 10.43 0.77
N VAL A 24 -1.03 9.15 0.74
CA VAL A 24 -1.76 8.17 -0.04
C VAL A 24 -2.42 7.21 0.93
N VAL A 25 -3.68 6.90 0.69
CA VAL A 25 -4.45 5.96 1.47
C VAL A 25 -4.79 4.80 0.56
N LEU A 26 -4.41 3.60 0.99
CA LEU A 26 -4.96 2.36 0.46
C LEU A 26 -6.16 2.01 1.32
N PHE A 27 -7.30 1.79 0.70
CA PHE A 27 -8.52 1.34 1.35
C PHE A 27 -8.93 0.01 0.75
N LYS A 28 -9.21 -0.97 1.61
CA LYS A 28 -9.78 -2.24 1.21
C LYS A 28 -10.93 -2.58 2.15
N ARG A 29 -12.11 -2.76 1.59
CA ARG A 29 -13.26 -3.26 2.34
C ARG A 29 -13.05 -4.74 2.69
N SER A 30 -13.32 -5.09 3.94
CA SER A 30 -13.18 -6.44 4.50
C SER A 30 -13.81 -7.55 3.67
N ASN A 31 -14.96 -7.27 3.08
CA ASN A 31 -15.78 -8.18 2.30
C ASN A 31 -15.68 -7.97 0.78
N ALA A 32 -14.84 -7.05 0.31
CA ALA A 32 -14.68 -6.74 -1.10
C ALA A 32 -13.41 -7.38 -1.68
N CYS A 33 -13.48 -7.71 -2.97
CA CYS A 33 -12.33 -8.08 -3.80
C CYS A 33 -11.67 -6.86 -4.44
N GLU A 34 -12.06 -5.66 -4.02
CA GLU A 34 -11.59 -4.39 -4.56
C GLU A 34 -10.76 -3.64 -3.53
N MET A 35 -9.65 -3.06 -3.99
CA MET A 35 -8.87 -2.08 -3.26
C MET A 35 -8.91 -0.75 -3.98
N GLU A 36 -8.91 0.33 -3.22
CA GLU A 36 -8.89 1.69 -3.73
C GLU A 36 -7.65 2.42 -3.23
N ILE A 37 -6.99 3.16 -4.13
CA ILE A 37 -5.85 4.01 -3.81
C ILE A 37 -6.26 5.46 -3.97
N TRP A 38 -6.21 6.18 -2.87
CA TRP A 38 -6.60 7.57 -2.72
C TRP A 38 -5.38 8.43 -2.49
N ILE A 39 -5.24 9.52 -3.24
CA ILE A 39 -4.26 10.55 -2.91
C ILE A 39 -5.05 11.65 -2.19
N THR A 40 -4.66 11.96 -0.95
CA THR A 40 -5.39 12.89 -0.05
C THR A 40 -5.68 14.27 -0.62
N THR A 41 -5.02 14.67 -1.71
CA THR A 41 -5.34 15.90 -2.46
C THR A 41 -6.53 15.75 -3.41
N LYS A 42 -7.21 14.59 -3.46
CA LYS A 42 -8.35 14.31 -4.35
C LYS A 42 -9.49 13.62 -3.59
N ILE A 43 -10.72 13.97 -3.96
CA ILE A 43 -11.98 13.53 -3.33
C ILE A 43 -12.52 12.22 -3.94
N ASP A 44 -11.89 11.73 -5.02
CA ASP A 44 -12.21 10.44 -5.66
C ASP A 44 -11.00 9.50 -5.61
N PRO A 45 -11.23 8.17 -5.60
CA PRO A 45 -10.14 7.21 -5.63
C PRO A 45 -9.38 7.43 -6.93
N THR A 46 -8.06 7.58 -6.81
CA THR A 46 -7.25 7.79 -8.01
C THR A 46 -7.21 6.51 -8.84
N ARG A 47 -7.33 5.34 -8.19
CA ARG A 47 -7.33 4.01 -8.81
C ARG A 47 -8.13 3.03 -7.97
N SER A 48 -8.80 2.10 -8.62
CA SER A 48 -9.28 0.88 -7.98
C SER A 48 -8.69 -0.36 -8.67
N VAL A 49 -8.47 -1.41 -7.89
CA VAL A 49 -7.95 -2.69 -8.35
C VAL A 49 -8.89 -3.77 -7.84
N PHE A 50 -9.55 -4.46 -8.77
CA PHE A 50 -10.38 -5.62 -8.47
C PHE A 50 -9.60 -6.90 -8.76
N ASN A 51 -9.48 -7.78 -7.76
CA ASN A 51 -8.96 -9.13 -7.94
C ASN A 51 -9.58 -10.02 -6.86
N GLU A 52 -10.21 -11.10 -7.30
CA GLU A 52 -10.91 -12.07 -6.44
C GLU A 52 -10.04 -12.67 -5.34
N ARG A 53 -8.71 -12.76 -5.56
CA ARG A 53 -7.75 -13.23 -4.56
C ARG A 53 -7.57 -12.24 -3.40
N LEU A 54 -7.97 -10.98 -3.55
CA LEU A 54 -7.74 -9.91 -2.57
C LEU A 54 -8.66 -9.97 -1.34
N ARG A 55 -9.62 -10.90 -1.32
CA ARG A 55 -10.68 -10.98 -0.30
C ARG A 55 -10.12 -11.19 1.11
N ASN A 56 -9.10 -12.03 1.27
CA ASN A 56 -8.52 -12.41 2.55
C ASN A 56 -7.07 -11.96 2.65
N ILE A 57 -6.80 -10.66 2.49
CA ILE A 57 -5.43 -10.16 2.37
C ILE A 57 -5.12 -9.03 3.34
N ASP A 58 -3.95 -9.11 3.99
CA ASP A 58 -3.30 -7.99 4.66
C ASP A 58 -2.49 -7.17 3.65
N VAL A 59 -2.65 -5.86 3.69
CA VAL A 59 -2.20 -4.97 2.62
C VAL A 59 -1.28 -3.86 3.11
N SER A 60 -0.17 -3.66 2.42
CA SER A 60 0.68 -2.48 2.61
C SER A 60 0.97 -1.79 1.29
N LEU A 61 1.24 -0.48 1.36
CA LEU A 61 1.33 0.40 0.20
C LEU A 61 2.64 1.19 0.20
N PHE A 62 3.33 1.13 -0.92
CA PHE A 62 4.45 2.01 -1.26
C PHE A 62 4.14 2.74 -2.57
N VAL A 63 4.51 4.03 -2.65
CA VAL A 63 4.29 4.82 -3.87
C VAL A 63 5.59 5.50 -4.27
N ASP A 64 6.02 5.24 -5.51
CA ASP A 64 7.15 5.91 -6.12
C ASP A 64 6.62 7.01 -7.06
N GLU A 65 6.68 8.27 -6.60
CA GLU A 65 6.20 9.41 -7.39
C GLU A 65 7.06 9.67 -8.64
N LYS A 66 8.34 9.29 -8.62
CA LYS A 66 9.26 9.49 -9.76
C LYS A 66 8.95 8.47 -10.85
N LYS A 67 8.74 7.20 -10.49
CA LYS A 67 8.34 6.13 -11.41
C LYS A 67 6.84 6.11 -11.72
N LYS A 68 6.03 6.90 -11.00
CA LYS A 68 4.56 6.96 -11.13
C LYS A 68 3.86 5.62 -10.90
N VAL A 69 4.44 4.77 -10.06
CA VAL A 69 3.90 3.44 -9.72
C VAL A 69 3.54 3.37 -8.24
N ALA A 70 2.50 2.59 -7.95
CA ALA A 70 2.19 2.14 -6.60
C ALA A 70 2.52 0.65 -6.50
N LEU A 71 3.15 0.24 -5.42
CA LEU A 71 3.35 -1.15 -5.04
C LEU A 71 2.42 -1.47 -3.89
N VAL A 72 1.52 -2.42 -4.11
CA VAL A 72 0.66 -2.96 -3.07
C VAL A 72 1.17 -4.35 -2.72
N PHE A 73 1.63 -4.52 -1.50
CA PHE A 73 2.03 -5.82 -0.98
C PHE A 73 0.83 -6.47 -0.34
N CYS A 74 0.60 -7.71 -0.73
CA CYS A 74 -0.54 -8.50 -0.37
C CYS A 74 -0.03 -9.81 0.23
N LYS A 75 -0.53 -10.12 1.42
CA LYS A 75 -0.34 -11.42 2.05
C LYS A 75 -1.67 -12.15 2.18
N ASP A 76 -1.76 -13.36 1.64
CA ASP A 76 -2.95 -14.20 1.78
C ASP A 76 -3.12 -14.67 3.24
N ARG A 77 -4.31 -14.49 3.80
CA ARG A 77 -4.68 -14.91 5.15
C ARG A 77 -5.10 -16.38 5.21
N GLU A 78 -5.40 -17.03 4.10
CA GLU A 78 -5.54 -18.49 4.08
C GLU A 78 -4.19 -19.16 3.86
N ASP A 79 -3.35 -18.58 2.99
CA ASP A 79 -2.01 -19.06 2.72
C ASP A 79 -0.93 -18.08 3.22
N TRP A 80 -0.64 -18.16 4.51
CA TRP A 80 0.27 -17.25 5.22
C TRP A 80 1.72 -17.31 4.74
N THR A 81 2.08 -18.18 3.80
CA THR A 81 3.41 -18.15 3.20
C THR A 81 3.44 -17.25 1.97
N ASN A 82 2.34 -17.13 1.22
CA ASN A 82 2.35 -16.48 -0.08
C ASN A 82 2.37 -14.95 0.00
N PHE A 83 3.48 -14.37 -0.47
CA PHE A 83 3.66 -12.94 -0.64
C PHE A 83 3.57 -12.54 -2.10
N THR A 84 2.67 -11.63 -2.41
CA THR A 84 2.50 -11.10 -3.76
C THR A 84 2.56 -9.59 -3.73
N ALA A 85 3.27 -8.99 -4.67
CA ALA A 85 3.23 -7.56 -4.90
C ALA A 85 2.49 -7.25 -6.21
N TYR A 86 1.61 -6.26 -6.15
CA TYR A 86 0.95 -5.68 -7.30
C TYR A 86 1.61 -4.35 -7.62
N MET A 87 2.21 -4.25 -8.80
CA MET A 87 2.77 -3.01 -9.30
C MET A 87 1.74 -2.32 -10.21
N ILE A 88 1.20 -1.20 -9.76
CA ILE A 88 0.09 -0.48 -10.40
C ILE A 88 0.63 0.76 -11.11
N GLY A 89 0.47 0.78 -12.44
CA GLY A 89 0.89 1.85 -13.33
C GLY A 89 -0.07 3.04 -13.37
N LYS A 90 0.28 4.06 -14.17
CA LYS A 90 -0.50 5.31 -14.28
C LYS A 90 -1.90 5.10 -14.84
N ASP A 91 -2.00 4.15 -15.76
CA ASP A 91 -3.17 3.70 -16.50
C ASP A 91 -4.07 2.74 -15.71
N GLY A 92 -3.72 2.41 -14.47
CA GLY A 92 -4.48 1.47 -13.63
C GLY A 92 -4.19 0.00 -13.92
N TYR A 93 -3.48 -0.30 -15.01
CA TYR A 93 -2.98 -1.64 -15.24
C TYR A 93 -1.99 -2.02 -14.15
N TYR A 94 -2.12 -3.25 -13.68
CA TYR A 94 -1.24 -3.80 -12.67
C TYR A 94 -0.51 -5.03 -13.19
N LYS A 95 0.69 -5.23 -12.67
CA LYS A 95 1.45 -6.47 -12.84
C LYS A 95 1.56 -7.15 -11.49
N GLU A 96 1.21 -8.44 -11.46
CA GLU A 96 1.43 -9.31 -10.33
C GLU A 96 2.90 -9.80 -10.32
N VAL A 97 3.52 -9.76 -9.15
CA VAL A 97 4.88 -10.24 -8.91
C VAL A 97 4.83 -11.11 -7.66
N TYR A 98 5.02 -12.41 -7.85
CA TYR A 98 5.19 -13.34 -6.75
C TYR A 98 6.56 -13.09 -6.09
N LEU A 99 6.56 -12.83 -4.79
CA LEU A 99 7.77 -12.51 -4.02
C LEU A 99 8.33 -13.72 -3.27
N GLY A 100 7.68 -14.88 -3.38
CA GLY A 100 8.07 -16.10 -2.68
C GLY A 100 7.28 -16.36 -1.41
N GLU A 101 7.69 -17.41 -0.72
CA GLU A 101 7.14 -17.79 0.57
C GLU A 101 7.86 -17.05 1.70
N SER A 102 7.10 -16.48 2.65
CA SER A 102 7.63 -15.88 3.87
C SER A 102 7.00 -16.50 5.11
N THR A 103 7.84 -16.94 6.05
CA THR A 103 7.38 -17.45 7.34
C THR A 103 6.97 -16.33 8.31
N THR A 104 7.26 -15.06 7.98
CA THR A 104 6.95 -13.92 8.85
C THR A 104 5.57 -13.35 8.52
N SER A 105 4.77 -13.07 9.55
CA SER A 105 3.37 -12.66 9.44
C SER A 105 3.17 -11.30 8.77
N TRP A 106 4.20 -10.47 8.60
CA TRP A 106 4.01 -9.04 8.33
C TRP A 106 4.62 -8.53 7.01
N PRO A 107 3.79 -8.06 6.07
CA PRO A 107 4.23 -7.37 4.85
C PRO A 107 4.58 -5.91 5.15
N PHE A 108 5.59 -5.65 5.97
CA PHE A 108 6.12 -4.29 6.08
C PHE A 108 7.30 -4.10 5.14
N VAL A 109 7.02 -3.44 4.01
CA VAL A 109 8.02 -2.56 3.42
C VAL A 109 8.00 -1.29 4.27
N TYR A 110 8.96 -1.18 5.19
CA TYR A 110 9.19 0.09 5.88
C TYR A 110 9.67 1.10 4.85
N SER A 111 8.88 2.15 4.63
CA SER A 111 9.34 3.31 3.86
C SER A 111 10.42 4.00 4.69
N TYR A 112 11.68 3.58 4.49
CA TYR A 112 12.83 4.31 5.01
C TYR A 112 12.88 5.66 4.31
N ILE A 113 12.46 6.70 5.02
CA ILE A 113 12.69 8.08 4.62
C ILE A 113 14.09 8.40 5.16
N PRO A 114 15.11 8.55 4.31
CA PRO A 114 16.40 9.01 4.79
C PRO A 114 16.18 10.42 5.33
N SER A 115 16.32 10.60 6.63
CA SER A 115 16.41 11.93 7.24
C SER A 115 17.60 12.65 6.59
N ARG A 116 17.40 13.93 6.24
CA ARG A 116 18.36 14.78 5.51
C ARG A 116 19.83 14.48 5.86
N PRO A 117 20.75 14.45 4.88
CA PRO A 117 22.18 14.44 5.18
C PRO A 117 22.52 15.76 5.91
N GLY A 118 22.77 15.67 7.21
CA GLY A 118 23.00 16.84 8.06
C GLY A 118 23.03 16.58 9.57
N LEU A 119 22.61 15.41 10.06
CA LEU A 119 22.66 15.07 11.48
C LEU A 119 23.46 13.78 11.77
N TYR A 120 24.70 13.75 11.31
CA TYR A 120 25.76 12.95 11.93
C TYR A 120 26.99 13.87 12.04
N LYS A 121 26.86 14.85 12.94
CA LYS A 121 28.02 15.31 13.70
C LYS A 121 27.92 14.57 15.02
N ASP A 122 29.02 13.94 15.40
CA ASP A 122 29.25 13.31 16.71
C ASP A 122 28.60 11.94 16.94
N VAL A 123 29.23 10.90 16.38
CA VAL A 123 29.70 9.78 17.22
C VAL A 123 31.11 9.44 16.72
N ALA A 124 32.04 9.37 17.68
CA ALA A 124 33.49 9.30 17.57
C ALA A 124 34.06 8.21 16.64
#